data_AF-A0A383E145-F1
#
_entry.id   AF-A0A383E145-F1
#
_cell.length_a   1.000
_cell.length_b   1.000
_cell.length_c   1.000
_cell.angle_alpha   90.00
_cell.angle_beta   90.00
_cell.angle_gamma   90.00
#
_symmetry.space_group_name_H-M   'P 1'
#
loop_
_entity.id
_entity.type
_entity.pdbx_description
1 polymer ?
#
loop_
_entity_poly.entity_id
_entity_poly.type
_entity_poly.pdbx_seq_one_letter_code
_entity_poly.pdbx_strand_id
1 'polypeptide(L)'
;TWGLDRDSDGDGLVDLDEAKFYGSYPLLADSDRDGASDAHEIAAGTQPANPGSIFAVKIDTDEDGKTKLSIPTLTGLEYTLQRRAALGQDRWETLPGFENVPGDGRVQSFLETPDGRNFFYRGVIVNRLNAVNP
;
A
#
# COMPACT_ATOMS: atom_id res chain seq x y z
N THR A 1 -11.78 -24.58 -23.04
CA THR A 1 -10.61 -23.73 -22.77
C THR A 1 -10.18 -24.01 -21.34
N TRP A 2 -8.89 -24.24 -21.09
CA TRP A 2 -8.38 -24.44 -19.74
C TRP A 2 -8.59 -23.12 -19.00
N GLY A 3 -9.21 -23.15 -17.81
CA GLY A 3 -9.70 -21.97 -17.07
C GLY A 3 -8.63 -21.03 -16.52
N LEU A 4 -7.51 -20.87 -17.23
CA LEU A 4 -6.42 -19.95 -16.93
C LEU A 4 -6.78 -18.49 -17.27
N ASP A 5 -7.87 -18.27 -18.00
CA ASP A 5 -8.47 -16.96 -18.25
C ASP A 5 -9.49 -16.55 -17.16
N ARG A 6 -9.53 -17.28 -16.05
CA ARG A 6 -10.40 -17.02 -14.91
C ARG A 6 -9.60 -16.37 -13.79
N ASP A 7 -10.33 -15.79 -12.86
CA ASP A 7 -9.86 -15.35 -11.54
C ASP A 7 -10.48 -16.35 -10.55
N SER A 8 -9.69 -17.36 -10.16
CA SER A 8 -10.20 -18.53 -9.44
C SER A 8 -10.36 -18.29 -7.94
N ASP A 9 -9.62 -17.35 -7.36
CA ASP A 9 -9.73 -16.97 -5.94
C ASP A 9 -10.45 -15.63 -5.70
N GLY A 10 -10.71 -14.86 -6.75
CA GLY A 10 -11.51 -13.65 -6.72
C GLY A 10 -10.76 -12.42 -6.24
N ASP A 11 -9.43 -12.39 -6.34
CA ASP A 11 -8.60 -11.27 -5.88
C ASP A 11 -8.47 -10.12 -6.92
N GLY A 12 -8.91 -10.37 -8.15
CA GLY A 12 -8.86 -9.42 -9.27
C GLY A 12 -7.70 -9.63 -10.24
N LEU A 13 -6.89 -10.68 -10.07
CA LEU A 13 -5.91 -11.15 -11.05
C LEU A 13 -6.45 -12.35 -11.81
N VAL A 14 -5.94 -12.53 -13.03
CA VAL A 14 -6.25 -13.71 -13.83
C VAL A 14 -5.21 -14.80 -13.51
N ASP A 15 -5.66 -16.04 -13.32
CA ASP A 15 -4.86 -17.22 -12.97
C ASP A 15 -3.57 -17.36 -13.82
N LEU A 16 -3.67 -17.02 -15.11
CA LEU A 16 -2.52 -17.06 -16.01
C LEU A 16 -1.45 -16.04 -15.65
N ASP A 17 -1.85 -14.82 -15.30
CA ASP A 17 -0.95 -13.71 -15.01
C ASP A 17 -0.25 -13.90 -13.68
N GLU A 18 -1.00 -14.36 -12.68
CA GLU A 18 -0.49 -14.83 -11.39
C GLU A 18 0.63 -15.86 -11.56
N ALA A 19 0.34 -16.96 -12.26
CA ALA A 19 1.29 -18.05 -12.44
C ALA A 19 2.48 -17.69 -13.34
N LYS A 20 2.30 -16.80 -14.33
CA LYS A 20 3.36 -16.50 -15.32
C LYS A 20 4.20 -15.28 -14.98
N PHE A 21 3.62 -14.24 -14.41
CA PHE A 21 4.28 -12.94 -14.28
C PHE A 21 4.55 -12.55 -12.84
N TYR A 22 3.66 -12.89 -11.91
CA TYR A 22 3.75 -12.45 -10.53
C TYR A 22 4.34 -13.50 -9.59
N GLY A 23 4.28 -14.77 -9.98
CA GLY A 23 4.76 -15.87 -9.15
C GLY A 23 3.86 -16.11 -7.94
N SER A 24 2.60 -15.64 -8.01
CA SER A 24 1.54 -15.93 -7.05
C SER A 24 0.83 -17.25 -7.39
N TYR A 25 -0.11 -17.64 -6.54
CA TYR A 25 -0.86 -18.88 -6.60
C TYR A 25 -2.31 -18.62 -6.99
N PRO A 26 -2.76 -19.07 -8.18
CA PRO A 26 -4.09 -18.79 -8.71
C PRO A 26 -5.32 -19.23 -7.90
N LEU A 27 -5.11 -19.92 -6.79
CA LEU A 27 -6.18 -20.46 -5.95
C LEU A 27 -6.14 -19.85 -4.54
N LEU A 28 -5.29 -18.84 -4.33
CA LEU A 28 -5.04 -18.20 -3.05
C LEU A 28 -4.90 -16.70 -3.28
N ALA A 29 -5.96 -15.97 -2.94
CA ALA A 29 -5.97 -14.52 -3.07
C ALA A 29 -4.83 -13.82 -2.32
N ASP A 30 -4.23 -14.49 -1.34
CA ASP A 30 -3.05 -14.07 -0.58
C ASP A 30 -2.07 -15.27 -0.57
N SER A 31 -1.08 -15.20 -1.46
CA SER A 31 -0.21 -16.32 -1.78
C SER A 31 0.79 -16.66 -0.68
N ASP A 32 1.30 -15.65 0.02
CA ASP A 32 2.28 -15.81 1.08
C ASP A 32 1.70 -15.75 2.50
N ARG A 33 0.42 -15.40 2.61
CA ARG A 33 -0.40 -15.37 3.82
C ARG A 33 0.01 -14.28 4.81
N ASP A 34 0.48 -13.15 4.32
CA ASP A 34 0.82 -11.99 5.13
C ASP A 34 -0.36 -11.05 5.44
N GLY A 35 -1.51 -11.29 4.79
CA GLY A 35 -2.76 -10.57 4.97
C GLY A 35 -3.05 -9.52 3.89
N ALA A 36 -2.16 -9.32 2.92
CA ALA A 36 -2.44 -8.56 1.70
C ALA A 36 -2.80 -9.52 0.55
N SER A 37 -3.73 -9.12 -0.32
CA SER A 37 -4.01 -9.94 -1.51
C SER A 37 -2.96 -9.70 -2.59
N ASP A 38 -2.72 -10.67 -3.46
CA ASP A 38 -1.70 -10.61 -4.50
C ASP A 38 -1.92 -9.39 -5.41
N ALA A 39 -3.17 -9.09 -5.76
CA ALA A 39 -3.55 -7.89 -6.49
C ALA A 39 -3.15 -6.58 -5.76
N HIS A 40 -3.40 -6.51 -4.45
CA HIS A 40 -3.04 -5.34 -3.64
C HIS A 40 -1.53 -5.19 -3.52
N GLU A 41 -0.83 -6.30 -3.38
CA GLU A 41 0.62 -6.33 -3.32
C GLU A 41 1.25 -5.84 -4.61
N ILE A 42 0.80 -6.37 -5.75
CA ILE A 42 1.25 -5.89 -7.06
C ILE A 42 0.94 -4.41 -7.22
N ALA A 43 -0.23 -3.94 -6.78
CA ALA A 43 -0.58 -2.53 -6.81
C ALA A 43 0.31 -1.67 -5.90
N ALA A 44 0.71 -2.20 -4.74
CA ALA A 44 1.66 -1.57 -3.81
C ALA A 44 3.12 -1.66 -4.28
N GLY A 45 3.39 -2.53 -5.27
CA GLY A 45 4.73 -2.84 -5.77
C GLY A 45 5.53 -3.72 -4.81
N THR A 46 4.83 -4.54 -4.03
CA THR A 46 5.38 -5.61 -3.20
C THR A 46 5.38 -6.94 -3.95
N GLN A 47 5.69 -8.04 -3.26
CA GLN A 47 5.96 -9.34 -3.86
C GLN A 47 4.96 -10.38 -3.30
N PRO A 48 3.98 -10.83 -4.11
CA PRO A 48 2.94 -11.81 -3.74
C PRO A 48 3.38 -13.08 -2.99
N ALA A 49 4.63 -13.51 -3.24
CA ALA A 49 5.15 -14.77 -2.73
C ALA A 49 6.17 -14.57 -1.57
N ASN A 50 6.25 -13.38 -0.98
CA ASN A 50 7.25 -13.04 0.01
C ASN A 50 6.65 -12.26 1.20
N PRO A 51 6.39 -12.94 2.33
CA PRO A 51 5.64 -12.36 3.45
C PRO A 51 6.41 -11.28 4.22
N GLY A 52 7.68 -11.04 3.86
CA GLY A 52 8.48 -9.93 4.36
C GLY A 52 8.36 -8.66 3.52
N SER A 53 7.75 -8.75 2.34
CA SER A 53 7.62 -7.65 1.39
C SER A 53 6.35 -6.85 1.66
N ILE A 54 6.15 -6.27 2.84
CA ILE A 54 4.91 -5.56 3.14
C ILE A 54 5.03 -4.05 2.90
N PHE A 55 4.03 -3.45 2.26
CA PHE A 55 3.87 -1.99 2.24
C PHE A 55 3.33 -1.51 3.60
N ALA A 56 4.23 -1.06 4.46
CA ALA A 56 3.88 -0.58 5.80
C ALA A 56 4.33 0.86 6.02
N VAL A 57 3.41 1.68 6.56
CA VAL A 57 3.75 2.96 7.17
C VAL A 57 4.40 2.68 8.52
N LYS A 58 5.68 3.01 8.67
CA LYS A 58 6.40 2.91 9.95
C LYS A 58 6.17 4.18 10.75
N ILE A 59 5.80 4.02 12.02
CA ILE A 59 5.59 5.12 12.95
C ILE A 59 6.68 5.03 14.02
N ASP A 60 7.45 6.09 14.17
CA ASP A 60 8.51 6.21 15.16
C ASP A 60 8.43 7.57 15.88
N THR A 61 9.30 7.80 16.86
CA THR A 61 9.47 9.09 17.54
C THR A 61 10.85 9.66 17.23
N ASP A 62 10.92 10.92 16.84
CA ASP A 62 12.15 11.67 16.62
C ASP A 62 12.84 12.05 17.95
N GLU A 63 14.11 12.50 17.88
CA GLU A 63 14.91 12.99 19.02
C GLU A 63 14.21 14.13 19.79
N ASP A 64 13.39 14.93 19.08
CA ASP A 64 12.57 16.00 19.65
C ASP A 64 11.23 15.51 20.27
N GLY A 65 10.93 14.22 20.25
CA GLY A 65 9.64 13.67 20.70
C GLY A 65 8.48 13.82 19.69
N LYS A 66 8.79 14.16 18.43
CA LYS A 66 7.80 14.29 17.34
C LYS A 66 7.48 12.92 16.73
N THR A 67 6.27 12.75 16.21
CA THR A 67 5.90 11.52 15.51
C THR A 67 6.51 11.52 14.11
N LYS A 68 7.33 10.52 13.81
CA LYS A 68 7.95 10.32 12.50
C LYS A 68 7.23 9.22 11.74
N LEU A 69 6.54 9.58 10.67
CA LEU A 69 5.91 8.64 9.76
C LEU A 69 6.88 8.35 8.61
N SER A 70 7.16 7.09 8.31
CA SER A 70 8.08 6.71 7.24
C SER A 70 7.46 5.67 6.32
N ILE A 71 7.54 5.89 5.01
CA ILE A 71 7.01 4.96 4.01
C ILE A 71 8.12 4.57 3.02
N PRO A 72 8.23 3.28 2.65
CA PRO A 72 9.02 2.90 1.49
C PRO A 72 8.31 3.40 0.22
N THR A 73 9.03 4.12 -0.64
CA THR A 73 8.48 4.61 -1.91
C THR A 73 9.12 3.90 -3.08
N LEU A 74 8.36 3.75 -4.17
CA LEU A 74 8.84 3.16 -5.42
C LEU A 74 8.87 4.20 -6.52
N THR A 75 9.94 4.17 -7.32
CA THR A 75 10.10 5.06 -8.47
C THR A 75 8.92 4.90 -9.45
N GLY A 76 8.33 6.02 -9.84
CA GLY A 76 7.18 6.03 -10.75
C GLY A 76 5.83 5.89 -10.07
N LEU A 77 5.79 5.67 -8.76
CA LEU A 77 4.58 5.78 -7.95
C LEU A 77 4.52 7.12 -7.23
N GLU A 78 3.31 7.63 -7.01
CA GLU A 78 3.06 8.84 -6.24
C GLU A 78 2.27 8.48 -4.99
N TYR A 79 2.65 9.09 -3.87
CA TYR A 79 2.13 8.76 -2.56
C TYR A 79 1.52 9.99 -1.90
N THR A 80 0.33 9.80 -1.33
CA THR A 80 -0.31 10.80 -0.47
C THR A 80 -0.49 10.21 0.92
N LEU A 81 -0.01 10.92 1.93
CA LEU A 81 -0.21 10.53 3.33
C LEU A 81 -1.41 11.28 3.88
N GLN A 82 -2.33 10.53 4.50
CA GLN A 82 -3.56 11.07 5.04
C GLN A 82 -3.68 10.73 6.52
N ARG A 83 -4.31 11.64 7.27
CA ARG A 83 -4.63 11.47 8.69
C ARG A 83 -6.10 11.67 8.98
N ARG A 84 -6.56 11.19 10.13
CA ARG A 84 -7.86 11.55 10.72
C ARG A 84 -7.86 11.40 12.23
N ALA A 85 -8.71 12.15 12.93
CA ALA A 85 -8.78 12.13 14.39
C ALA A 85 -9.55 10.91 14.94
N ALA A 86 -10.58 10.44 14.23
CA ALA A 86 -11.37 9.27 14.66
C ALA A 86 -11.71 8.31 13.51
N LEU A 87 -11.87 7.03 13.84
CA LEU A 87 -12.40 6.03 12.91
C LEU A 87 -13.93 6.19 12.80
N GLY A 88 -14.46 6.49 11.61
CA GLY A 88 -15.88 6.29 11.27
C GLY A 88 -16.70 7.54 10.93
N GLN A 89 -16.43 8.71 11.50
CA GLN A 89 -17.18 9.95 11.19
C GLN A 89 -16.33 11.04 10.51
N ASP A 90 -15.02 11.05 10.76
CA ASP A 90 -14.15 12.08 10.20
C ASP A 90 -13.60 11.68 8.83
N ARG A 91 -13.54 12.67 7.93
CA ARG A 91 -12.91 12.54 6.62
C ARG A 91 -11.40 12.46 6.79
N TRP A 92 -10.76 11.65 5.94
CA TRP A 92 -9.32 11.66 5.80
C TRP A 92 -8.83 13.00 5.26
N GLU A 93 -7.86 13.60 5.92
CA GLU A 93 -7.21 14.85 5.52
C GLU A 93 -5.80 14.56 5.01
N THR A 94 -5.43 15.16 3.88
CA THR A 94 -4.07 15.07 3.36
C THR A 94 -3.10 15.84 4.26
N LEU A 95 -1.95 15.23 4.55
CA LEU A 95 -0.88 15.86 5.31
C LEU A 95 -0.16 16.91 4.44
N PRO A 96 0.01 18.15 4.94
CA PRO A 96 0.72 19.19 4.22
C PRO A 96 2.16 18.76 3.89
N GLY A 97 2.56 18.90 2.62
CA GLY A 97 3.90 18.51 2.15
C GLY A 97 4.05 17.03 1.81
N PHE A 98 2.99 16.22 1.96
CA PHE A 98 2.97 14.81 1.57
C PHE A 98 1.77 14.48 0.67
N GLU A 99 1.50 15.35 -0.31
CA GLU A 99 0.49 15.17 -1.34
C GLU A 99 1.15 14.86 -2.68
N ASN A 100 0.74 13.77 -3.32
CA ASN A 100 1.23 13.29 -4.62
C ASN A 100 2.78 13.28 -4.70
N VAL A 101 3.43 12.86 -3.63
CA VAL A 101 4.89 12.86 -3.56
C VAL A 101 5.43 11.74 -4.42
N PRO A 102 6.27 12.03 -5.43
CA PRO A 102 6.85 10.99 -6.27
C PRO A 102 7.81 10.14 -5.44
N GLY A 103 7.68 8.84 -5.58
CA GLY A 103 8.61 7.88 -5.02
C GLY A 103 9.93 7.90 -5.78
N ASP A 104 11.00 7.67 -5.03
CA ASP A 104 12.38 7.68 -5.55
C ASP A 104 13.11 6.34 -5.30
N GLY A 105 12.37 5.32 -4.86
CA GLY A 105 12.92 4.03 -4.45
C GLY A 105 13.49 4.01 -3.03
N ARG A 106 13.37 5.11 -2.28
CA ARG A 106 13.86 5.20 -0.89
C ARG A 106 12.71 5.33 0.10
N VAL A 107 13.06 5.19 1.38
CA VAL A 107 12.16 5.51 2.48
C VAL A 107 12.06 7.03 2.58
N GLN A 108 10.84 7.55 2.50
CA GLN A 108 10.55 8.95 2.78
C GLN A 108 9.94 9.07 4.17
N SER A 109 10.36 10.10 4.91
CA SER A 109 9.89 10.37 6.25
C SER A 109 9.24 11.74 6.36
N PHE A 110 8.17 11.80 7.14
CA PHE A 110 7.47 13.02 7.49
C PHE A 110 7.43 13.15 9.01
N LEU A 111 7.74 14.35 9.51
CA LEU A 111 7.64 14.67 10.92
C LEU A 111 6.32 15.39 11.17
N GLU A 112 5.52 14.78 12.03
CA GLU A 112 4.30 15.38 12.54
C GLU A 112 4.51 15.78 13.99
N THR A 113 4.00 16.96 14.35
CA THR A 113 3.91 17.38 15.75
C THR A 113 2.45 17.27 16.14
N PRO A 114 2.02 16.17 16.77
CA PRO A 114 0.65 16.06 17.24
C PRO A 114 0.40 17.17 18.25
N ASP A 115 -0.75 17.82 18.17
CA ASP A 115 -1.21 18.83 19.12
C ASP A 115 -1.69 18.22 20.45
N GLY A 116 -1.09 17.09 20.84
CA GLY A 116 -1.48 16.26 21.97
C GLY A 116 -2.63 15.28 21.68
N ARG A 117 -3.13 15.20 20.44
CA ARG A 117 -4.18 14.26 20.04
C ARG A 117 -3.63 13.04 19.30
N ASN A 118 -4.29 11.90 19.47
CA ASN A 118 -4.03 10.70 18.68
C ASN A 118 -4.69 10.83 17.30
N PHE A 119 -3.96 10.44 16.26
CA PHE A 119 -4.45 10.41 14.89
C PHE A 119 -4.25 9.01 14.30
N PHE A 120 -5.09 8.68 13.32
CA PHE A 120 -4.94 7.51 12.46
C PHE A 120 -4.33 7.95 11.14
N TYR A 121 -3.40 7.16 10.62
CA TYR A 121 -2.68 7.46 9.39
C TYR A 121 -2.89 6.39 8.33
N ARG A 122 -2.85 6.78 7.06
CA ARG A 122 -2.74 5.86 5.93
C ARG A 122 -1.92 6.46 4.80
N GLY A 123 -1.19 5.62 4.08
CA GLY A 123 -0.60 5.97 2.79
C GLY A 123 -1.56 5.59 1.67
N VAL A 124 -1.63 6.41 0.63
CA VAL A 124 -2.44 6.20 -0.57
C VAL A 124 -1.54 6.32 -1.78
N ILE A 125 -1.56 5.32 -2.66
CA ILE A 125 -0.90 5.40 -3.97
C ILE A 125 -1.89 6.03 -4.94
N VAL A 126 -1.53 7.16 -5.55
CA VAL A 126 -2.49 8.01 -6.28
C VAL A 126 -2.41 7.90 -7.80
N ASN A 127 -1.29 7.42 -8.34
CA ASN A 127 -1.02 7.41 -9.78
C ASN A 127 -0.99 6.01 -10.40
N ARG A 128 -1.34 4.97 -9.63
CA ARG A 128 -1.66 3.67 -10.19
C ARG A 128 -3.11 3.73 -10.63
N LEU A 129 -3.33 3.43 -11.91
CA LEU A 129 -4.66 3.05 -12.38
C LEU A 129 -5.21 2.06 -11.36
N ASN A 130 -6.32 2.40 -10.72
CA ASN A 130 -7.14 1.37 -10.09
C ASN A 130 -7.29 0.32 -11.18
N ALA A 131 -6.77 -0.89 -10.97
CA ALA A 131 -7.00 -2.02 -11.86
C ALA A 131 -8.47 -2.44 -11.70
N VAL A 132 -9.37 -1.55 -12.11
CA VAL A 132 -10.78 -1.82 -12.31
C VAL A 132 -10.95 -1.75 -13.82
N ASN A 133 -10.76 -2.92 -14.43
CA ASN A 133 -11.20 -3.36 -15.75
C ASN A 133 -11.76 -2.28 -16.70
N PRO A 134 -11.14 -2.05 -17.87
CA PRO A 134 -11.91 -1.69 -19.06
C PRO A 134 -12.73 -2.87 -19.60
#